data_AF-A0A8T4W8M8-F1
#
_entry.id   AF-A0A8T4W8M8-F1
#
_cell.length_a   1.000
_cell.length_b   1.000
_cell.length_c   1.000
_cell.angle_alpha   90.00
_cell.angle_beta   90.00
_cell.angle_gamma   90.00
#
_symmetry.space_group_name_H-M   'P 1'
#
loop_
_entity.id
_entity.type
_entity.pdbx_description
1 polymer ?
#
loop_
_entity_poly.entity_id
_entity_poly.type
_entity_poly.pdbx_seq_one_letter_code
_entity_poly.pdbx_strand_id
1 'polypeptide(L)'
;MVRRCEFCDSPVPADATVCPICHEEIAVETLERVLPMLKRPEPSDVKAMGPLKRLYGTVRRPATAFRDIAQRPDTVGPFLIIIMNALVMAGFFLAVSSKFTVSVVVNQTTGRTVATSILFTEVGTAFLTTALFSILPNLLLGMLFLVLGSIFAHLAFKVTGGKGSKGETVSIVGYSMFPVVLIRLIGLILILVFIPAISVENPSTWSTIVQQIYNSEIWTTLDYLTTASFVWVGFLLIFGIREAHETSTIWAFVVAVLCIIVLGWTFWQVH
;
A
#
# COMPACT_ATOMS: atom_id res chain seq x y z
N MET A 1 -22.13 11.02 -17.25
CA MET A 1 -22.80 12.13 -17.99
C MET A 1 -22.64 11.84 -19.46
N VAL A 2 -23.53 12.30 -20.33
CA VAL A 2 -23.32 12.18 -21.78
C VAL A 2 -22.53 13.41 -22.22
N ARG A 3 -21.29 13.23 -22.69
CA ARG A 3 -20.48 14.32 -23.29
C ARG A 3 -21.01 14.54 -24.70
N ARG A 4 -20.99 15.77 -25.21
CA ARG A 4 -21.25 16.02 -26.64
C ARG A 4 -19.93 16.11 -27.39
N CYS A 5 -19.89 15.56 -28.60
CA CYS A 5 -18.72 15.70 -29.46
C CYS A 5 -18.56 17.18 -29.84
N GLU A 6 -17.37 17.75 -29.66
CA GLU A 6 -17.09 19.16 -29.98
C GLU A 6 -17.25 19.49 -31.48
N PHE A 7 -17.22 18.47 -32.34
CA PHE A 7 -17.29 18.62 -33.80
C PHE A 7 -18.69 18.42 -34.37
N CYS A 8 -19.41 17.38 -33.95
CA CYS A 8 -20.73 17.04 -34.52
C CYS A 8 -21.89 17.15 -33.53
N ASP A 9 -21.63 17.59 -32.29
CA ASP A 9 -22.59 17.74 -31.18
C ASP A 9 -23.38 16.46 -30.81
N SER A 10 -22.99 15.30 -31.36
CA SER A 10 -23.64 14.02 -31.05
C SER A 10 -23.41 13.64 -29.58
N PRO A 11 -24.38 13.01 -28.91
CA PRO A 11 -24.18 12.44 -27.58
C PRO A 11 -23.16 11.30 -27.66
N VAL A 12 -22.09 11.39 -26.87
CA VAL A 12 -21.02 10.40 -26.81
C VAL A 12 -20.86 9.87 -25.39
N PRO A 13 -20.63 8.56 -25.22
CA PRO A 13 -20.24 7.99 -23.94
C PRO A 13 -19.03 8.74 -23.37
N ALA A 14 -19.00 8.93 -22.04
CA ALA A 14 -17.89 9.63 -21.38
C ALA A 14 -16.54 8.90 -21.52
N ASP A 15 -16.56 7.65 -21.95
CA ASP A 15 -15.40 6.80 -22.21
C ASP A 15 -14.99 6.70 -23.68
N ALA A 16 -15.74 7.33 -24.60
CA ALA A 16 -15.40 7.32 -26.01
C ALA A 16 -14.24 8.30 -26.30
N THR A 17 -13.14 7.76 -26.84
CA THR A 17 -12.02 8.54 -27.37
C THR A 17 -12.27 9.00 -28.80
N VAL A 18 -13.17 8.32 -29.51
CA VAL A 18 -13.54 8.60 -30.90
C VAL A 18 -15.06 8.72 -30.97
N CYS A 19 -15.55 9.75 -31.66
CA CYS A 19 -16.98 9.90 -31.86
C CYS A 19 -17.51 8.75 -32.75
N PRO A 20 -18.57 8.02 -32.34
CA PRO A 20 -19.14 6.94 -33.15
C PRO A 20 -19.88 7.47 -34.39
N ILE A 21 -20.22 8.76 -34.44
CA ILE A 21 -20.96 9.38 -35.54
C ILE A 21 -20.00 10.02 -36.56
N CYS A 22 -19.10 10.91 -36.13
CA CYS A 22 -18.21 11.63 -37.04
C CYS A 22 -16.78 11.08 -37.10
N HIS A 23 -16.46 10.06 -36.30
CA HIS A 23 -15.12 9.46 -36.21
C HIS A 23 -13.97 10.39 -35.83
N GLU A 24 -14.28 11.61 -35.38
CA GLU A 24 -13.27 12.54 -34.88
C GLU A 24 -12.79 12.12 -33.49
N GLU A 25 -11.48 12.28 -33.24
CA GLU A 25 -10.91 12.07 -31.92
C GLU A 25 -11.43 13.15 -30.96
N ILE A 26 -12.16 12.73 -29.94
CA ILE A 26 -12.73 13.64 -28.96
C ILE A 26 -11.58 14.13 -28.08
N ALA A 27 -11.51 15.45 -27.86
CA ALA A 27 -10.38 16.10 -27.21
C ALA A 27 -9.89 15.32 -25.99
N VAL A 28 -8.70 14.73 -26.15
CA VAL A 28 -7.89 14.07 -25.13
C VAL A 28 -7.73 15.05 -23.99
N GLU A 29 -8.02 14.62 -22.76
CA GLU A 29 -7.87 15.51 -21.61
C GLU A 29 -6.43 16.03 -21.55
N THR A 30 -6.24 17.32 -21.21
CA THR A 30 -4.92 17.95 -21.21
C THR A 30 -3.90 17.16 -20.39
N LEU A 31 -4.35 16.55 -19.29
CA LEU A 31 -3.52 15.72 -18.42
C LEU A 31 -3.11 14.39 -19.07
N GLU A 32 -3.95 13.79 -19.92
CA GLU A 32 -3.61 12.57 -20.68
C GLU A 32 -2.58 12.85 -21.78
N ARG A 33 -2.57 14.08 -22.33
CA ARG A 33 -1.53 14.52 -23.27
C ARG A 33 -0.18 14.70 -22.57
N VAL A 34 -0.17 15.23 -21.34
CA VAL A 34 1.06 15.44 -20.55
C VAL A 34 1.59 14.12 -19.98
N LEU A 35 0.70 13.24 -19.51
CA LEU A 35 1.03 11.95 -18.91
C LEU A 35 0.32 10.81 -19.65
N PRO A 36 0.91 10.28 -20.75
CA PRO A 36 0.31 9.22 -21.57
C PRO A 36 0.01 7.94 -20.78
N MET A 37 0.75 7.69 -19.69
CA MET A 37 0.49 6.57 -18.78
C MET A 37 -0.89 6.61 -18.13
N LEU A 38 -1.50 7.80 -18.07
CA LEU A 38 -2.87 7.96 -17.58
C LEU A 38 -3.89 7.61 -18.65
N LYS A 39 -3.57 7.45 -19.94
CA LYS A 39 -4.56 7.17 -20.99
C LYS A 39 -5.46 5.98 -20.62
N ARG A 40 -6.78 6.14 -20.80
CA ARG A 40 -7.76 5.08 -20.53
C ARG A 40 -7.51 3.88 -21.47
N PRO A 41 -7.42 2.65 -20.94
CA PRO A 41 -7.22 1.47 -21.77
C PRO A 41 -8.49 1.15 -22.56
N GLU A 42 -8.30 0.61 -23.77
CA GLU A 42 -9.40 0.25 -24.64
C GLU A 42 -10.21 -0.93 -24.06
N PRO A 43 -11.52 -1.02 -24.33
CA PRO A 43 -12.36 -2.11 -23.81
C PRO A 43 -11.84 -3.51 -24.17
N SER A 44 -11.22 -3.65 -25.36
CA SER A 44 -10.60 -4.89 -25.87
C SER A 44 -9.41 -5.37 -25.02
N ASP A 45 -8.72 -4.47 -24.32
CA ASP A 45 -7.55 -4.78 -23.53
C ASP A 45 -7.88 -5.34 -22.13
N VAL A 46 -9.12 -5.16 -21.68
CA VAL A 46 -9.55 -5.50 -20.31
C VAL A 46 -10.04 -6.93 -20.25
N LYS A 47 -9.14 -7.84 -19.87
CA LYS A 47 -9.49 -9.24 -19.57
C LYS A 47 -9.81 -9.40 -18.09
N ALA A 48 -10.75 -10.29 -17.77
CA ALA A 48 -11.04 -10.67 -16.39
C ALA A 48 -9.77 -11.17 -15.68
N MET A 49 -9.44 -10.58 -14.54
CA MET A 49 -8.27 -10.95 -13.75
C MET A 49 -8.70 -11.51 -12.40
N GLY A 50 -8.07 -12.59 -11.96
CA GLY A 50 -8.20 -13.06 -10.57
C GLY A 50 -7.45 -12.14 -9.59
N PRO A 51 -7.71 -12.24 -8.27
CA PRO A 51 -7.15 -11.33 -7.26
C PRO A 51 -5.62 -11.20 -7.29
N LEU A 52 -4.89 -12.32 -7.42
CA LEU A 52 -3.43 -12.30 -7.50
C LEU A 52 -2.92 -11.61 -8.78
N LYS A 53 -3.61 -11.80 -9.90
CA LYS A 53 -3.27 -11.15 -11.17
C LYS A 53 -3.58 -9.66 -11.12
N ARG A 54 -4.61 -9.25 -10.37
CA ARG A 54 -4.91 -7.84 -10.07
C ARG A 54 -3.79 -7.21 -9.24
N LEU A 55 -3.33 -7.87 -8.17
CA LEU A 55 -2.19 -7.40 -7.36
C LEU A 55 -0.92 -7.22 -8.20
N TYR A 56 -0.60 -8.19 -9.06
CA TYR A 56 0.52 -8.03 -9.98
C TYR A 56 0.29 -6.91 -11.02
N GLY A 57 -0.97 -6.78 -11.47
CA GLY A 57 -1.42 -5.78 -12.40
C GLY A 57 -1.30 -4.35 -11.87
N THR A 58 -1.56 -4.10 -10.58
CA THR A 58 -1.45 -2.75 -10.00
C THR A 58 -0.02 -2.20 -10.08
N VAL A 59 0.99 -3.06 -10.08
CA VAL A 59 2.40 -2.66 -10.22
C VAL A 59 2.79 -2.53 -11.69
N ARG A 60 2.44 -3.53 -12.53
CA ARG A 60 2.96 -3.60 -13.91
C ARG A 60 2.13 -2.86 -14.94
N ARG A 61 0.81 -2.87 -14.80
CA ARG A 61 -0.17 -2.29 -15.75
C ARG A 61 -1.36 -1.71 -14.96
N PRO A 62 -1.15 -0.62 -14.20
CA PRO A 62 -2.17 -0.11 -13.27
C PRO A 62 -3.46 0.27 -13.99
N ALA A 63 -3.40 0.93 -15.14
CA ALA A 63 -4.58 1.35 -15.88
C ALA A 63 -5.53 0.19 -16.22
N THR A 64 -5.01 -0.92 -16.76
CA THR A 64 -5.84 -2.09 -17.12
C THR A 64 -6.31 -2.86 -15.88
N ALA A 65 -5.47 -2.96 -14.84
CA ALA A 65 -5.83 -3.62 -13.59
C ALA A 65 -6.97 -2.87 -12.87
N PHE A 66 -6.86 -1.55 -12.74
CA PHE A 66 -7.90 -0.74 -12.08
C PHE A 66 -9.19 -0.67 -12.89
N ARG A 67 -9.14 -0.76 -14.22
CA ARG A 67 -10.36 -0.91 -15.02
C ARG A 67 -11.08 -2.23 -14.76
N ASP A 68 -10.34 -3.35 -14.68
CA ASP A 68 -10.95 -4.65 -14.32
C ASP A 68 -11.48 -4.65 -12.87
N ILE A 69 -10.75 -4.04 -11.93
CA ILE A 69 -11.19 -3.89 -10.53
C ILE A 69 -12.47 -3.04 -10.44
N ALA A 70 -12.54 -1.93 -11.18
CA ALA A 70 -13.72 -1.07 -11.21
C ALA A 70 -14.94 -1.80 -11.78
N GLN A 71 -14.77 -2.51 -12.91
CA GLN A 71 -15.88 -3.25 -13.52
C GLN A 71 -16.36 -4.45 -12.70
N ARG A 72 -15.47 -5.05 -11.89
CA ARG A 72 -15.74 -6.26 -11.11
C ARG A 72 -15.12 -6.11 -9.72
N PRO A 73 -15.70 -5.29 -8.84
CA PRO A 73 -15.16 -5.04 -7.51
C PRO A 73 -15.09 -6.32 -6.69
N ASP A 74 -14.02 -6.49 -5.91
CA ASP A 74 -13.82 -7.62 -5.02
C ASP A 74 -13.19 -7.18 -3.69
N THR A 75 -13.60 -7.81 -2.60
CA THR A 75 -13.06 -7.56 -1.25
C THR A 75 -11.90 -8.48 -0.89
N VAL A 76 -11.68 -9.55 -1.67
CA VAL A 76 -10.66 -10.57 -1.40
C VAL A 76 -9.26 -10.00 -1.55
N GLY A 77 -8.99 -9.26 -2.63
CA GLY A 77 -7.71 -8.60 -2.87
C GLY A 77 -7.30 -7.63 -1.75
N PRO A 78 -8.13 -6.63 -1.40
CA PRO A 78 -7.89 -5.76 -0.25
C PRO A 78 -7.61 -6.53 1.05
N PHE A 79 -8.36 -7.60 1.31
CA PHE A 79 -8.17 -8.43 2.51
C PHE A 79 -6.84 -9.19 2.47
N LEU A 80 -6.43 -9.73 1.32
CA LEU A 80 -5.11 -10.35 1.13
C LEU A 80 -3.98 -9.34 1.40
N ILE A 81 -4.12 -8.09 0.96
CA ILE A 81 -3.15 -7.02 1.24
C ILE A 81 -3.02 -6.77 2.74
N ILE A 82 -4.13 -6.72 3.46
CA ILE A 82 -4.13 -6.56 4.93
C ILE A 82 -3.43 -7.74 5.63
N ILE A 83 -3.70 -8.98 5.20
CA ILE A 83 -3.03 -10.17 5.74
C ILE A 83 -1.52 -10.11 5.46
N MET A 84 -1.13 -9.84 4.22
CA MET A 84 0.28 -9.72 3.86
C MET A 84 0.96 -8.63 4.69
N ASN A 85 0.32 -7.48 4.87
CA ASN A 85 0.85 -6.41 5.69
C ASN A 85 1.04 -6.84 7.16
N ALA A 86 0.05 -7.52 7.76
CA ALA A 86 0.14 -7.99 9.13
C ALA A 86 1.27 -9.02 9.32
N LEU A 87 1.46 -9.92 8.35
CA LEU A 87 2.58 -10.86 8.34
C LEU A 87 3.93 -10.15 8.22
N VAL A 88 4.02 -9.12 7.37
CA VAL A 88 5.24 -8.32 7.23
C VAL A 88 5.57 -7.59 8.53
N MET A 89 4.58 -7.02 9.23
CA MET A 89 4.80 -6.37 10.53
C MET A 89 5.27 -7.36 11.62
N ALA A 90 4.71 -8.57 11.66
CA ALA A 90 5.24 -9.64 12.52
C ALA A 90 6.68 -10.02 12.13
N GLY A 91 6.97 -10.06 10.82
CA GLY A 91 8.31 -10.25 10.29
C GLY A 91 9.29 -9.15 10.70
N PHE A 92 8.88 -7.88 10.72
CA PHE A 92 9.68 -6.74 11.23
C PHE A 92 10.06 -6.96 12.70
N PHE A 93 9.08 -7.32 13.53
CA PHE A 93 9.33 -7.60 14.94
C PHE A 93 10.35 -8.72 15.14
N LEU A 94 10.22 -9.83 14.40
CA LEU A 94 11.17 -10.93 14.45
C LEU A 94 12.54 -10.56 13.89
N ALA A 95 12.59 -9.79 12.80
CA ALA A 95 13.83 -9.33 12.19
C ALA A 95 14.63 -8.45 13.14
N VAL A 96 13.99 -7.49 13.81
CA VAL A 96 14.63 -6.68 14.86
C VAL A 96 15.07 -7.57 16.03
N SER A 97 14.19 -8.44 16.51
CA SER A 97 14.50 -9.35 17.63
C SER A 97 15.68 -10.28 17.32
N SER A 98 15.85 -10.70 16.06
CA SER A 98 16.98 -11.54 15.63
C SER A 98 18.34 -10.87 15.83
N LYS A 99 18.38 -9.52 15.89
CA LYS A 99 19.57 -8.71 16.10
C LYS A 99 19.96 -8.60 17.57
N PHE A 100 19.07 -8.95 18.49
CA PHE A 100 19.41 -8.99 19.90
C PHE A 100 20.20 -10.24 20.23
N THR A 101 21.34 -10.06 20.87
CA THR A 101 22.26 -11.12 21.26
C THR A 101 22.41 -11.19 22.76
N VAL A 102 22.53 -12.41 23.27
CA VAL A 102 22.76 -12.72 24.68
C VAL A 102 23.85 -13.77 24.80
N SER A 103 24.67 -13.65 25.84
CA SER A 103 25.71 -14.64 26.13
C SER A 103 25.10 -15.86 26.80
N VAL A 104 25.20 -17.02 26.14
CA VAL A 104 24.76 -18.31 26.69
C VAL A 104 25.97 -19.19 26.99
N VAL A 105 25.98 -19.85 28.15
CA VAL A 105 27.03 -20.79 28.54
C VAL A 105 26.85 -22.09 27.77
N VAL A 106 27.77 -22.38 26.83
CA VAL A 106 27.71 -23.58 25.98
C VAL A 106 28.37 -24.78 26.67
N ASN A 107 29.33 -24.53 27.56
CA ASN A 107 30.01 -25.58 28.33
C ASN A 107 30.14 -25.13 29.79
N GLN A 108 29.39 -25.79 30.68
CA GLN A 108 29.36 -25.48 32.11
C GLN A 108 30.71 -25.74 32.79
N THR A 109 31.47 -26.74 32.33
CA THR A 109 32.76 -27.13 32.93
C THR A 109 33.88 -26.15 32.61
N THR A 110 33.85 -25.52 31.43
CA THR A 110 34.88 -24.55 31.00
C THR A 110 34.44 -23.09 31.14
N GLY A 111 33.17 -22.83 31.47
CA GLY A 111 32.61 -21.48 31.55
C GLY A 111 32.56 -20.74 30.20
N ARG A 112 32.72 -21.45 29.07
CA ARG A 112 32.77 -20.83 27.74
C ARG A 112 31.38 -20.34 27.34
N THR A 113 31.27 -19.04 27.09
CA THR A 113 30.08 -18.38 26.57
C THR A 113 30.16 -18.15 25.07
N VAL A 114 29.01 -18.13 24.39
CA VAL A 114 28.86 -17.73 23.00
C VAL A 114 27.70 -16.74 22.90
N ALA A 115 27.91 -15.65 22.17
CA ALA A 115 26.85 -14.71 21.84
C ALA A 115 25.92 -15.38 20.81
N THR A 116 24.67 -15.59 21.19
CA THR A 116 23.63 -16.15 20.32
C THR A 116 22.46 -15.19 20.21
N SER A 117 21.67 -15.30 19.14
CA SER A 117 20.44 -14.52 19.01
C SER A 117 19.46 -14.90 20.11
N ILE A 118 18.75 -13.91 20.65
CA ILE A 118 17.73 -14.12 21.69
C ILE A 118 16.63 -15.10 21.21
N LEU A 119 16.38 -15.16 19.90
CA LEU A 119 15.41 -16.07 19.30
C LEU A 119 15.77 -17.56 19.46
N PHE A 120 17.06 -17.89 19.66
CA PHE A 120 17.54 -19.26 19.86
C PHE A 120 17.73 -19.61 21.35
N THR A 121 17.24 -18.75 22.26
CA THR A 121 17.28 -19.02 23.70
C THR A 121 15.93 -19.50 24.21
N GLU A 122 15.86 -19.88 25.49
CA GLU A 122 14.61 -20.29 26.16
C GLU A 122 13.53 -19.19 26.09
N VAL A 123 13.96 -17.92 26.12
CA VAL A 123 13.08 -16.74 26.01
C VAL A 123 12.61 -16.50 24.56
N GLY A 124 13.26 -17.10 23.56
CA GLY A 124 12.92 -16.93 22.14
C GLY A 124 11.47 -17.31 21.80
N THR A 125 10.90 -18.26 22.55
CA THR A 125 9.49 -18.65 22.40
C THR A 125 8.53 -17.49 22.70
N ALA A 126 8.85 -16.63 23.68
CA ALA A 126 8.05 -15.47 24.02
C ALA A 126 8.07 -14.40 22.91
N PHE A 127 9.20 -14.26 22.19
CA PHE A 127 9.27 -13.38 21.02
C PHE A 127 8.43 -13.93 19.87
N LEU A 128 8.49 -15.24 19.59
CA LEU A 128 7.69 -15.85 18.54
C LEU A 128 6.19 -15.73 18.83
N THR A 129 5.77 -16.00 20.06
CA THR A 129 4.35 -15.85 20.44
C THR A 129 3.92 -14.39 20.36
N THR A 130 4.73 -13.44 20.84
CA THR A 130 4.44 -12.00 20.71
C THR A 130 4.29 -11.60 19.25
N ALA A 131 5.16 -12.07 18.36
CA ALA A 131 5.04 -11.83 16.92
C ALA A 131 3.72 -12.37 16.35
N LEU A 132 3.32 -13.59 16.73
CA LEU A 132 2.05 -14.18 16.30
C LEU A 132 0.84 -13.40 16.84
N PHE A 133 0.85 -13.03 18.12
CA PHE A 133 -0.21 -12.22 18.73
C PHE A 133 -0.29 -10.82 18.10
N SER A 134 0.83 -10.28 17.60
CA SER A 134 0.85 -8.98 16.91
C SER A 134 0.13 -8.98 15.57
N ILE A 135 -0.10 -10.16 14.95
CA ILE A 135 -0.83 -10.25 13.67
C ILE A 135 -2.26 -9.74 13.84
N LEU A 136 -2.95 -10.11 14.92
CA LEU A 136 -4.35 -9.74 15.15
C LEU A 136 -4.60 -8.22 15.23
N PRO A 137 -3.90 -7.43 16.08
CA PRO A 137 -4.09 -5.98 16.09
C PRO A 137 -3.68 -5.34 14.76
N ASN A 138 -2.69 -5.87 14.04
CA ASN A 138 -2.33 -5.37 12.71
C ASN A 138 -3.42 -5.65 11.66
N LEU A 139 -4.08 -6.80 11.72
CA LEU A 139 -5.25 -7.11 10.89
C LEU A 139 -6.41 -6.15 11.19
N LEU A 140 -6.73 -5.96 12.47
CA LEU A 140 -7.81 -5.06 12.90
C LEU A 140 -7.52 -3.61 12.48
N LEU A 141 -6.28 -3.15 12.64
CA LEU A 141 -5.86 -1.83 12.21
C LEU A 141 -5.94 -1.69 10.69
N GLY A 142 -5.49 -2.69 9.92
CA GLY A 142 -5.62 -2.70 8.47
C GLY A 142 -7.08 -2.65 7.99
N MET A 143 -7.98 -3.40 8.66
CA MET A 143 -9.41 -3.35 8.40
C MET A 143 -10.00 -1.97 8.73
N LEU A 144 -9.61 -1.38 9.86
CA LEU A 144 -10.04 -0.03 10.25
C LEU A 144 -9.61 1.01 9.21
N PHE A 145 -8.35 0.99 8.77
CA PHE A 145 -7.86 1.88 7.72
C PHE A 145 -8.58 1.67 6.38
N LEU A 146 -8.86 0.42 6.00
CA LEU A 146 -9.61 0.15 4.77
C LEU A 146 -11.03 0.72 4.87
N VAL A 147 -11.74 0.50 5.98
CA VAL A 147 -13.11 1.01 6.17
C VAL A 147 -13.12 2.53 6.20
N LEU A 148 -12.33 3.16 7.06
CA LEU A 148 -12.30 4.62 7.21
C LEU A 148 -11.78 5.31 5.94
N GLY A 149 -10.70 4.79 5.36
CA GLY A 149 -10.14 5.30 4.10
C GLY A 149 -11.12 5.19 2.95
N SER A 150 -11.87 4.08 2.85
CA SER A 150 -12.90 3.91 1.82
C SER A 150 -14.11 4.82 2.03
N ILE A 151 -14.53 5.05 3.28
CA ILE A 151 -15.60 6.00 3.58
C ILE A 151 -15.17 7.41 3.17
N PHE A 152 -13.98 7.84 3.59
CA PHE A 152 -13.43 9.15 3.23
C PHE A 152 -13.33 9.32 1.71
N ALA A 153 -12.71 8.36 1.04
CA ALA A 153 -12.55 8.36 -0.41
C ALA A 153 -13.92 8.41 -1.11
N HIS A 154 -14.88 7.56 -0.68
CA HIS A 154 -16.22 7.53 -1.28
C HIS A 154 -16.96 8.86 -1.14
N LEU A 155 -16.87 9.50 0.03
CA LEU A 155 -17.45 10.82 0.25
C LEU A 155 -16.78 11.88 -0.64
N ALA A 156 -15.45 11.89 -0.72
CA ALA A 156 -14.71 12.79 -1.59
C ALA A 156 -15.14 12.63 -3.06
N PHE A 157 -15.32 11.39 -3.53
CA PHE A 157 -15.76 11.12 -4.90
C PHE A 157 -17.21 11.51 -5.15
N LYS A 158 -18.10 11.36 -4.17
CA LYS A 158 -19.49 11.81 -4.28
C LYS A 158 -19.58 13.33 -4.39
N VAL A 159 -18.75 14.06 -3.65
CA VAL A 159 -18.67 15.53 -3.75
C VAL A 159 -18.22 15.98 -5.13
N THR A 160 -17.32 15.24 -5.79
CA THR A 160 -16.88 15.53 -7.17
C THR A 160 -17.82 15.01 -8.25
N GLY A 161 -19.01 14.52 -7.92
CA GLY A 161 -20.00 14.03 -8.88
C GLY A 161 -19.79 12.58 -9.36
N GLY A 162 -18.96 11.81 -8.66
CA GLY A 162 -18.65 10.41 -8.98
C GLY A 162 -19.84 9.46 -8.82
N LYS A 163 -20.00 8.55 -9.78
CA LYS A 163 -21.11 7.59 -9.82
C LYS A 163 -20.83 6.25 -9.16
N GLY A 164 -19.58 5.98 -8.80
CA GLY A 164 -19.16 4.68 -8.27
C GLY A 164 -19.90 4.30 -6.97
N SER A 165 -20.00 2.99 -6.79
CA SER A 165 -20.53 2.31 -5.62
C SER A 165 -19.50 2.24 -4.48
N LYS A 166 -19.98 1.89 -3.28
CA LYS A 166 -19.13 1.69 -2.10
C LYS A 166 -18.16 0.51 -2.30
N GLY A 167 -18.62 -0.58 -2.93
CA GLY A 167 -17.81 -1.77 -3.17
C GLY A 167 -16.64 -1.52 -4.13
N GLU A 168 -16.86 -0.75 -5.19
CA GLU A 168 -15.80 -0.30 -6.11
C GLU A 168 -14.77 0.56 -5.37
N THR A 169 -15.24 1.48 -4.53
CA THR A 169 -14.36 2.36 -3.76
C THR A 169 -13.48 1.57 -2.80
N VAL A 170 -14.06 0.62 -2.05
CA VAL A 170 -13.31 -0.26 -1.14
C VAL A 170 -12.26 -1.09 -1.88
N SER A 171 -12.64 -1.66 -3.03
CA SER A 171 -11.72 -2.45 -3.85
C SER A 171 -10.55 -1.60 -4.31
N ILE A 172 -10.82 -0.41 -4.87
CA ILE A 172 -9.79 0.49 -5.37
C ILE A 172 -8.84 0.95 -4.27
N VAL A 173 -9.38 1.43 -3.15
CA VAL A 173 -8.54 1.90 -2.03
C VAL A 173 -7.68 0.75 -1.51
N GLY A 174 -8.26 -0.44 -1.34
CA GLY A 174 -7.53 -1.62 -0.90
C GLY A 174 -6.40 -2.02 -1.84
N TYR A 175 -6.68 -2.20 -3.14
CA TYR A 175 -5.66 -2.56 -4.13
C TYR A 175 -4.58 -1.48 -4.27
N SER A 176 -4.92 -0.20 -4.07
CA SER A 176 -3.95 0.90 -4.11
C SER A 176 -2.95 0.86 -2.97
N MET A 177 -3.24 0.16 -1.86
CA MET A 177 -2.31 0.01 -0.72
C MET A 177 -1.21 -1.04 -0.95
N PHE A 178 -1.26 -1.81 -2.04
CA PHE A 178 -0.26 -2.86 -2.31
C PHE A 178 1.21 -2.37 -2.34
N PRO A 179 1.55 -1.19 -2.91
CA PRO A 179 2.91 -0.65 -2.87
C PRO A 179 3.48 -0.51 -1.46
N VAL A 180 2.65 -0.18 -0.45
CA VAL A 180 3.09 -0.07 0.95
C VAL A 180 3.63 -1.40 1.45
N VAL A 181 2.94 -2.50 1.13
CA VAL A 181 3.37 -3.86 1.51
C VAL A 181 4.67 -4.24 0.81
N LEU A 182 4.83 -3.91 -0.47
CA LEU A 182 6.06 -4.18 -1.22
C LEU A 182 7.26 -3.43 -0.66
N ILE A 183 7.09 -2.14 -0.34
CA ILE A 183 8.17 -1.34 0.27
C ILE A 183 8.49 -1.84 1.68
N ARG A 184 7.49 -2.24 2.46
CA ARG A 184 7.70 -2.86 3.78
C ARG A 184 8.46 -4.19 3.68
N LEU A 185 8.20 -5.01 2.66
CA LEU A 185 9.00 -6.21 2.40
C LEU A 185 10.47 -5.88 2.11
N ILE A 186 10.74 -4.84 1.32
CA ILE A 186 12.10 -4.35 1.10
C ILE A 186 12.72 -3.87 2.41
N GLY A 187 11.95 -3.13 3.22
CA GLY A 187 12.40 -2.66 4.53
C GLY A 187 12.78 -3.77 5.50
N LEU A 188 12.05 -4.89 5.48
CA LEU A 188 12.39 -6.07 6.27
C LEU A 188 13.76 -6.63 5.85
N ILE A 189 14.06 -6.66 4.55
CA ILE A 189 15.38 -7.07 4.04
C ILE A 189 16.46 -6.08 4.51
N LEU A 190 16.20 -4.77 4.46
CA LEU A 190 17.14 -3.76 4.93
C LEU A 190 17.49 -3.95 6.41
N ILE A 191 16.51 -4.23 7.26
CA ILE A 191 16.78 -4.52 8.68
C ILE A 191 17.66 -5.75 8.86
N LEU A 192 17.34 -6.83 8.16
CA LEU A 192 18.10 -8.08 8.25
C LEU A 192 19.54 -7.92 7.80
N VAL A 193 19.81 -7.05 6.83
CA VAL A 193 21.16 -6.85 6.28
C VAL A 193 21.95 -5.78 7.06
N PHE A 194 21.34 -4.64 7.34
CA PHE A 194 22.08 -3.45 7.78
C PHE A 194 22.05 -3.22 9.30
N ILE A 195 21.06 -3.73 10.04
CA ILE A 195 21.07 -3.57 11.50
C ILE A 195 22.11 -4.53 12.10
N PRO A 196 23.09 -4.02 12.87
CA PRO A 196 24.10 -4.86 13.51
C PRO A 196 23.50 -5.66 14.68
N ALA A 197 24.21 -6.70 15.11
CA ALA A 197 23.88 -7.39 16.34
C ALA A 197 24.12 -6.48 17.56
N ILE A 198 23.17 -6.45 18.49
CA ILE A 198 23.19 -5.62 19.70
C ILE A 198 23.13 -6.54 20.91
N SER A 199 24.03 -6.35 21.89
CA SER A 199 23.97 -7.10 23.15
C SER A 199 22.87 -6.57 24.04
N VAL A 200 22.02 -7.46 24.58
CA VAL A 200 20.90 -7.09 25.47
C VAL A 200 21.02 -7.73 26.86
N GLU A 201 22.25 -7.99 27.30
CA GLU A 201 22.55 -8.65 28.59
C GLU A 201 22.00 -7.93 29.82
N ASN A 202 21.87 -6.60 29.77
CA ASN A 202 21.39 -5.80 30.89
C ASN A 202 19.96 -5.27 30.63
N PRO A 203 18.93 -5.80 31.34
CA PRO A 203 17.54 -5.36 31.20
C PRO A 203 17.31 -3.86 31.42
N SER A 204 18.13 -3.21 32.24
CA SER A 204 18.02 -1.76 32.49
C SER A 204 18.30 -0.89 31.26
N THR A 205 18.95 -1.45 30.23
CA THR A 205 19.31 -0.73 28.99
C THR A 205 18.32 -0.97 27.84
N TRP A 206 17.35 -1.87 28.01
CA TRP A 206 16.47 -2.28 26.92
C TRP A 206 15.67 -1.13 26.30
N SER A 207 15.15 -0.21 27.12
CA SER A 207 14.42 0.97 26.62
C SER A 207 15.31 1.88 25.78
N THR A 208 16.56 2.11 26.21
CA THR A 208 17.55 2.90 25.48
C THR A 208 17.93 2.24 24.16
N ILE A 209 18.13 0.91 24.16
CA ILE A 209 18.44 0.15 22.93
C ILE A 209 17.30 0.27 21.92
N VAL A 210 16.05 0.14 22.38
CA VAL A 210 14.87 0.30 21.51
C VAL A 210 14.82 1.70 20.91
N GLN A 211 15.03 2.75 21.72
CA GLN A 211 15.09 4.13 21.22
C GLN A 211 16.24 4.35 20.23
N GLN A 212 17.41 3.75 20.46
CA GLN A 212 18.55 3.82 19.53
C GLN A 212 18.22 3.20 18.17
N ILE A 213 17.46 2.10 18.12
CA ILE A 213 17.04 1.47 16.86
C ILE A 213 16.09 2.40 16.11
N TYR A 214 15.09 2.97 16.78
CA TYR A 214 14.13 3.89 16.15
C TYR A 214 14.78 5.21 15.70
N ASN A 215 15.83 5.66 16.39
CA ASN A 215 16.59 6.86 16.01
C ASN A 215 17.72 6.57 15.00
N SER A 216 17.85 5.34 14.53
CA SER A 216 18.92 4.97 13.59
C SER A 216 18.64 5.50 12.16
N GLU A 217 19.71 5.74 11.40
CA GLU A 217 19.61 6.13 9.99
C GLU A 217 18.86 5.10 9.13
N ILE A 218 18.94 3.82 9.51
CA ILE A 218 18.22 2.74 8.83
C ILE A 218 16.72 2.92 9.03
N TRP A 219 16.27 3.21 10.25
CA TRP A 219 14.86 3.46 10.53
C TRP A 219 14.35 4.70 9.79
N THR A 220 15.13 5.79 9.80
CA THR A 220 14.81 7.00 9.03
C THR A 220 14.69 6.70 7.52
N THR A 221 15.54 5.83 6.99
CA THR A 221 15.45 5.38 5.58
C THR A 221 14.15 4.61 5.32
N LEU A 222 13.71 3.76 6.26
CA LEU A 222 12.43 3.05 6.15
C LEU A 222 11.24 4.02 6.15
N ASP A 223 11.32 5.11 6.91
CA ASP A 223 10.27 6.13 6.98
C ASP A 223 10.15 6.90 5.66
N TYR A 224 11.29 7.23 5.04
CA TYR A 224 11.31 7.84 3.71
C TYR A 224 10.78 6.89 2.63
N LEU A 225 11.17 5.62 2.65
CA LEU A 225 10.64 4.62 1.73
C LEU A 225 9.13 4.44 1.91
N THR A 226 8.65 4.38 3.16
CA THR A 226 7.21 4.28 3.46
C THR A 226 6.46 5.52 2.98
N THR A 227 7.02 6.72 3.17
CA THR A 227 6.45 7.96 2.63
C THR A 227 6.37 7.94 1.10
N ALA A 228 7.44 7.50 0.41
CA ALA A 228 7.45 7.33 -1.04
C ALA A 228 6.39 6.31 -1.50
N SER A 229 6.14 5.26 -0.71
CA SER A 229 5.09 4.28 -0.99
C SER A 229 3.70 4.91 -0.94
N PHE A 230 3.42 5.87 -0.04
CA PHE A 230 2.14 6.58 0.00
C PHE A 230 1.94 7.50 -1.22
N VAL A 231 3.00 8.12 -1.72
CA VAL A 231 2.95 8.84 -3.00
C VAL A 231 2.57 7.89 -4.13
N TRP A 232 3.11 6.67 -4.13
CA TRP A 232 2.73 5.62 -5.08
C TRP A 232 1.27 5.17 -4.90
N VAL A 233 0.77 5.00 -3.66
CA VAL A 233 -0.64 4.73 -3.39
C VAL A 233 -1.53 5.79 -4.03
N GLY A 234 -1.22 7.08 -3.83
CA GLY A 234 -1.98 8.15 -4.46
C GLY A 234 -1.91 8.13 -5.97
N PHE A 235 -0.75 7.85 -6.55
CA PHE A 235 -0.63 7.66 -8.00
C PHE A 235 -1.56 6.54 -8.52
N LEU A 236 -1.64 5.40 -7.81
CA LEU A 236 -2.56 4.31 -8.16
C LEU A 236 -4.04 4.69 -7.99
N LEU A 237 -4.36 5.47 -6.96
CA LEU A 237 -5.71 5.96 -6.73
C LEU A 237 -6.23 6.77 -7.92
N ILE A 238 -5.39 7.53 -8.64
CA ILE A 238 -5.82 8.27 -9.84
C ILE A 238 -6.52 7.35 -10.84
N PHE A 239 -5.91 6.20 -11.14
CA PHE A 239 -6.49 5.21 -12.05
C PHE A 239 -7.79 4.62 -11.50
N GLY A 240 -7.78 4.19 -10.24
CA GLY A 240 -8.95 3.58 -9.63
C GLY A 240 -10.14 4.54 -9.58
N ILE A 241 -9.93 5.76 -9.12
CA ILE A 241 -10.98 6.79 -8.99
C ILE A 241 -11.60 7.06 -10.34
N ARG A 242 -10.77 7.28 -11.35
CA ARG A 242 -11.25 7.58 -12.69
C ARG A 242 -12.09 6.44 -13.27
N GLU A 243 -11.62 5.19 -13.13
CA GLU A 243 -12.32 4.05 -13.70
C GLU A 243 -13.61 3.69 -12.95
N ALA A 244 -13.65 3.77 -11.61
CA ALA A 244 -14.89 3.44 -10.88
C ALA A 244 -15.93 4.56 -10.81
N HIS A 245 -15.49 5.82 -10.84
CA HIS A 245 -16.43 6.94 -10.64
C HIS A 245 -16.79 7.66 -11.93
N GLU A 246 -16.24 7.24 -13.08
CA GLU A 246 -16.41 7.89 -14.38
C GLU A 246 -16.12 9.40 -14.33
N THR A 247 -15.14 9.79 -13.52
CA THR A 247 -14.74 11.19 -13.33
C THR A 247 -13.65 11.59 -14.33
N SER A 248 -13.46 12.89 -14.54
CA SER A 248 -12.31 13.38 -15.32
C SER A 248 -10.99 13.06 -14.61
N THR A 249 -9.90 12.87 -15.36
CA THR A 249 -8.58 12.57 -14.80
C THR A 249 -8.07 13.69 -13.89
N ILE A 250 -8.44 14.95 -14.16
CA ILE A 250 -8.06 16.11 -13.33
C ILE A 250 -8.66 16.00 -11.92
N TRP A 251 -9.96 15.73 -11.80
CA TRP A 251 -10.60 15.53 -10.49
C TRP A 251 -10.04 14.32 -9.75
N ALA A 252 -9.82 13.20 -10.46
CA ALA A 252 -9.18 12.03 -9.88
C ALA A 252 -7.77 12.35 -9.32
N PHE A 253 -6.98 13.15 -10.06
CA PHE A 253 -5.67 13.63 -9.62
C PHE A 253 -5.77 14.50 -8.36
N VAL A 254 -6.65 15.51 -8.35
CA VAL A 254 -6.81 16.40 -7.19
C VAL A 254 -7.19 15.62 -5.93
N VAL A 255 -8.16 14.70 -6.03
CA VAL A 255 -8.58 13.91 -4.87
C VAL A 255 -7.46 12.95 -4.42
N ALA A 256 -6.73 12.33 -5.36
CA ALA A 256 -5.58 11.51 -5.02
C ALA A 256 -4.49 12.29 -4.27
N VAL A 257 -4.20 13.53 -4.68
CA VAL A 257 -3.25 14.41 -3.98
C VAL A 257 -3.73 14.72 -2.56
N LEU A 258 -5.01 15.03 -2.37
CA LEU A 258 -5.57 15.25 -1.03
C LEU A 258 -5.44 13.99 -0.15
N CYS A 259 -5.70 12.81 -0.72
CA CYS A 259 -5.47 11.54 -0.03
C CYS A 259 -4.00 11.34 0.37
N ILE A 260 -3.04 11.66 -0.52
CA ILE A 260 -1.60 11.59 -0.19
C ILE A 260 -1.27 12.51 0.98
N ILE A 261 -1.76 13.76 0.96
CA ILE A 261 -1.49 14.74 2.02
C ILE A 261 -2.01 14.22 3.37
N VAL A 262 -3.25 13.71 3.40
CA VAL A 262 -3.85 13.15 4.62
C VAL A 262 -3.06 11.94 5.11
N LEU A 263 -2.77 10.97 4.22
CA LEU A 263 -2.02 9.76 4.59
C LEU A 263 -0.61 10.10 5.08
N GLY A 264 0.12 10.93 4.34
CA GLY A 264 1.46 11.39 4.71
C GLY A 264 1.45 12.13 6.04
N TRP A 265 0.52 13.07 6.25
CA TRP A 265 0.38 13.78 7.52
C TRP A 265 0.10 12.83 8.68
N THR A 266 -0.88 11.93 8.52
CA THR A 266 -1.23 10.97 9.59
C THR A 266 -0.08 10.04 9.95
N PHE A 267 0.74 9.64 8.98
CA PHE A 267 1.93 8.82 9.21
C PHE A 267 2.99 9.57 10.01
N TRP A 268 3.31 10.81 9.61
CA TRP A 268 4.33 11.62 10.26
C TRP A 268 3.95 12.14 11.66
N GLN A 269 2.67 12.11 12.05
CA GLN A 269 2.26 12.43 13.42
C GLN A 269 2.56 11.30 14.42
N VAL A 270 2.80 10.07 13.92
CA VAL A 270 3.04 8.88 14.75
C VAL A 270 4.54 8.60 14.92
N HIS A 271 5.39 9.23 14.10
CA HIS A 271 6.86 9.20 14.21
C HIS A 271 7.40 10.44 14.92
#